data_AF-A0A0C9YF65-F1
#
_entry.id   AF-A0A0C9YF65-F1
#
_cell.length_a   1.000
_cell.length_b   1.000
_cell.length_c   1.000
_cell.angle_alpha   90.00
_cell.angle_beta   90.00
_cell.angle_gamma   90.00
#
_symmetry.space_group_name_H-M   'P 1'
#
loop_
_entity.id
_entity.type
_entity.pdbx_description
1 polymer ?
#
loop_
_entity_poly.entity_id
_entity_poly.type
_entity_poly.pdbx_seq_one_letter_code
_entity_poly.pdbx_strand_id
1 'polypeptide(L)'
;ELILQHWQEHFMQLRVELKIGHFTMDNATNNDTAVAVFAWILQEEHKFDIDPVACRICCFLHIINICVQHLINGYKCADFSGLLRTWGNPPRVLHKKEYITAVQEDPIWHGRETKLEQMHWEVLQDLEFALQAPATAHHTMTSECIPLLGGALPTYETFLEQWKRLNTSSVNPQFSPLLKEGLAHGERYHKQMRANKAYIFAMFAHPSICFSWVERKWCNEISSIKASILELVS
;
A
#
# COMPACT_ATOMS: atom_id res chain seq x y z
N GLU A 1 -35.91 23.76 20.74
CA GLU A 1 -36.45 22.39 20.57
C GLU A 1 -36.34 21.87 19.15
N LEU A 2 -36.93 22.51 18.13
CA LEU A 2 -36.92 22.02 16.73
C LEU A 2 -35.52 21.70 16.16
N ILE A 3 -34.51 22.52 16.42
CA ILE A 3 -33.13 22.29 15.95
C ILE A 3 -32.52 21.04 16.60
N LEU A 4 -32.69 20.86 17.91
CA LEU A 4 -32.16 19.71 18.64
C LEU A 4 -32.81 18.41 18.17
N GLN A 5 -34.11 18.45 17.91
CA GLN A 5 -34.88 17.31 17.40
C GLN A 5 -34.43 16.91 15.99
N HIS A 6 -34.19 17.89 15.11
CA HIS A 6 -33.66 17.66 13.77
C HIS A 6 -32.26 17.04 13.78
N TRP A 7 -31.39 17.52 14.69
CA TRP A 7 -30.08 16.91 14.89
C TRP A 7 -30.17 15.49 15.44
N GLN A 8 -31.10 15.23 16.37
CA GLN A 8 -31.31 13.91 16.93
C GLN A 8 -31.81 12.90 15.88
N GLU A 9 -32.73 13.33 15.00
CA GLU A 9 -33.18 12.55 13.85
C GLU A 9 -32.04 12.30 12.86
N HIS A 10 -31.25 13.33 12.53
CA HIS A 10 -30.09 13.20 11.66
C HIS A 10 -29.04 12.25 12.23
N PHE A 11 -28.74 12.31 13.53
CA PHE A 11 -27.83 11.37 14.19
C PHE A 11 -28.36 9.94 14.24
N MET A 12 -29.67 9.75 14.41
CA MET A 12 -30.29 8.42 14.36
C MET A 12 -30.30 7.85 12.93
N GLN A 13 -30.47 8.71 11.93
CA GLN A 13 -30.37 8.35 10.53
C GLN A 13 -28.92 8.01 10.16
N LEU A 14 -27.95 8.85 10.54
CA LEU A 14 -26.53 8.55 10.44
C LEU A 14 -26.18 7.26 11.20
N ARG A 15 -26.76 6.99 12.36
CA ARG A 15 -26.53 5.74 13.11
C ARG A 15 -27.05 4.50 12.38
N VAL A 16 -28.12 4.62 11.60
CA VAL A 16 -28.61 3.55 10.72
C VAL A 16 -27.75 3.45 9.45
N GLU A 17 -27.35 4.58 8.86
CA GLU A 17 -26.48 4.66 7.68
C GLU A 17 -25.05 4.17 7.99
N LEU A 18 -24.58 4.39 9.22
CA LEU A 18 -23.26 4.01 9.74
C LEU A 18 -23.25 2.64 10.41
N LYS A 19 -24.33 1.84 10.34
CA LYS A 19 -24.31 0.40 10.75
C LYS A 19 -23.21 -0.42 10.06
N ILE A 20 -22.54 0.17 9.07
CA ILE A 20 -21.43 -0.35 8.24
C ILE A 20 -20.23 0.63 8.31
N GLY A 21 -20.04 1.35 9.42
CA GLY A 21 -19.03 2.37 9.55
C GLY A 21 -17.62 1.77 9.48
N HIS A 22 -16.88 2.08 8.42
CA HIS A 22 -15.45 1.76 8.34
C HIS A 22 -14.63 3.00 8.71
N PHE A 23 -13.60 2.82 9.52
CA PHE A 23 -12.74 3.88 10.01
C PHE A 23 -11.38 3.79 9.33
N THR A 24 -11.02 4.82 8.58
CA THR A 24 -9.66 4.92 8.03
C THR A 24 -8.75 5.55 9.07
N MET A 25 -7.67 4.85 9.43
CA MET A 25 -6.69 5.32 10.40
C MET A 25 -5.28 5.10 9.86
N ASP A 26 -4.29 5.84 10.35
CA ASP A 26 -2.89 5.51 10.05
C ASP A 26 -2.52 4.13 10.64
N ASN A 27 -1.39 3.58 10.20
CA ASN A 27 -1.04 2.19 10.49
C ASN A 27 -0.14 2.04 11.71
N ALA A 28 -0.04 3.06 12.55
CA ALA A 28 0.64 2.92 13.82
C ALA A 28 -0.08 1.87 14.69
N THR A 29 0.69 1.09 15.45
CA THR A 29 0.16 -0.01 16.27
C THR A 29 -0.74 0.47 17.41
N ASN A 30 -0.55 1.70 17.89
CA ASN A 30 -1.47 2.29 18.86
C ASN A 30 -2.89 2.48 18.30
N ASN A 31 -3.07 2.57 16.98
CA ASN A 31 -4.39 2.62 16.36
C ASN A 31 -5.11 1.26 16.39
N ASP A 32 -4.38 0.14 16.54
CA ASP A 32 -4.99 -1.17 16.83
C ASP A 32 -5.73 -1.11 18.18
N THR A 33 -5.05 -0.57 19.21
CA THR A 33 -5.63 -0.39 20.54
C THR A 33 -6.74 0.68 20.52
N ALA A 34 -6.53 1.79 19.82
CA ALA A 34 -7.48 2.88 19.77
C ALA A 34 -8.82 2.43 19.16
N VAL A 35 -8.81 1.67 18.06
CA VAL A 35 -10.06 1.19 17.45
C VAL A 35 -10.76 0.14 18.33
N ALA A 36 -10.01 -0.69 19.06
CA ALA A 36 -10.60 -1.65 20.01
C ALA A 36 -11.28 -0.94 21.19
N VAL A 37 -10.65 0.09 21.77
CA VAL A 37 -11.24 0.91 22.82
C VAL A 37 -12.45 1.68 22.30
N PHE A 38 -12.36 2.23 21.08
CA PHE A 38 -13.47 2.94 20.46
C PHE A 38 -14.67 2.02 20.22
N ALA A 39 -14.45 0.79 19.72
CA ALA A 39 -15.49 -0.22 19.56
C ALA A 39 -16.16 -0.56 20.91
N TRP A 40 -15.37 -0.74 21.97
CA TRP A 40 -15.89 -0.99 23.31
C TRP A 40 -16.77 0.16 23.82
N ILE A 41 -16.34 1.43 23.66
CA ILE A 41 -17.15 2.60 24.05
C ILE A 41 -18.47 2.64 23.26
N LEU A 42 -18.41 2.41 21.95
CA LEU A 42 -19.60 2.38 21.10
C LEU A 42 -20.59 1.29 21.52
N GLN A 43 -20.08 0.13 21.94
CA GLN A 43 -20.90 -0.96 22.43
C GLN A 43 -21.57 -0.61 23.76
N GLU A 44 -20.82 -0.13 24.75
CA GLU A 44 -21.33 0.14 26.10
C GLU A 44 -22.26 1.36 26.15
N GLU A 45 -21.82 2.50 25.60
CA GLU A 45 -22.53 3.78 25.72
C GLU A 45 -23.63 3.94 24.67
N HIS A 46 -23.45 3.31 23.51
CA HIS A 46 -24.30 3.52 22.34
C HIS A 46 -24.92 2.24 21.77
N LYS A 47 -24.74 1.08 22.41
CA LYS A 47 -25.30 -0.22 21.98
C LYS A 47 -25.02 -0.50 20.51
N PHE A 48 -23.82 -0.14 20.07
CA PHE A 48 -23.39 -0.23 18.69
C PHE A 48 -22.20 -1.18 18.60
N ASP A 49 -22.46 -2.37 18.08
CA ASP A 49 -21.48 -3.45 17.98
C ASP A 49 -20.73 -3.35 16.64
N ILE A 50 -19.40 -3.22 16.71
CA ILE A 50 -18.52 -3.22 15.55
C ILE A 50 -17.37 -4.17 15.76
N ASP A 51 -16.95 -4.84 14.69
CA ASP A 51 -15.70 -5.56 14.68
C ASP A 51 -14.55 -4.54 14.48
N PRO A 52 -13.70 -4.31 15.50
CA PRO A 52 -12.63 -3.31 15.42
C PRO A 52 -11.58 -3.63 14.34
N VAL A 53 -11.46 -4.88 13.92
CA VAL A 53 -10.53 -5.31 12.86
C VAL A 53 -11.18 -5.19 11.49
N ALA A 54 -12.39 -5.72 11.31
CA ALA A 54 -13.06 -5.69 10.01
C ALA A 54 -13.46 -4.26 9.60
N CYS A 55 -13.88 -3.44 10.57
CA CYS A 55 -14.27 -2.05 10.34
C CYS A 55 -13.07 -1.09 10.25
N ARG A 56 -11.83 -1.53 10.48
CA ARG A 56 -10.65 -0.67 10.30
C ARG A 56 -10.07 -0.78 8.91
N ILE A 57 -9.95 0.36 8.25
CA ILE A 57 -9.24 0.54 6.98
C ILE A 57 -7.89 1.18 7.30
N CYS A 58 -6.80 0.53 6.86
CA CYS A 58 -5.47 1.12 6.96
C CYS A 58 -5.30 2.24 5.91
N CYS A 59 -4.67 3.35 6.30
CA CYS A 59 -4.42 4.47 5.41
C CYS A 59 -3.52 4.05 4.24
N PHE A 60 -4.04 4.14 3.01
CA PHE A 60 -3.34 3.71 1.79
C PHE A 60 -1.98 4.41 1.61
N LEU A 61 -1.95 5.74 1.72
CA LEU A 61 -0.73 6.53 1.55
C LEU A 61 0.30 6.14 2.61
N HIS A 62 -0.15 5.85 3.83
CA HIS A 62 0.73 5.42 4.91
C HIS A 62 1.33 4.03 4.63
N ILE A 63 0.56 3.09 4.05
CA ILE A 63 1.09 1.79 3.59
C ILE A 63 2.19 2.00 2.55
N ILE A 64 1.94 2.81 1.51
CA ILE A 64 2.92 3.06 0.45
C ILE A 64 4.19 3.69 1.03
N ASN A 65 4.05 4.67 1.91
CA ASN A 65 5.17 5.29 2.60
C ASN A 65 5.97 4.28 3.44
N ILE A 66 5.31 3.38 4.18
CA ILE A 66 6.00 2.31 4.92
C ILE A 66 6.83 1.44 3.98
N CYS A 67 6.25 0.98 2.86
CA CYS A 67 6.96 0.15 1.90
C CYS A 67 8.21 0.84 1.35
N VAL A 68 8.09 2.14 1.01
CA VAL A 68 9.21 2.97 0.55
C VAL A 68 10.25 3.18 1.64
N GLN A 69 9.85 3.44 2.89
CA GLN A 69 10.78 3.61 4.00
C GLN A 69 11.58 2.33 4.26
N HIS A 70 10.98 1.14 4.16
CA HIS A 70 11.72 -0.12 4.30
C HIS A 70 12.76 -0.32 3.19
N LEU A 71 12.44 0.08 1.95
CA LEU A 71 13.40 0.11 0.85
C LEU A 71 14.55 1.09 1.16
N ILE A 72 14.25 2.35 1.48
CA ILE A 72 15.24 3.41 1.69
C ILE A 72 16.08 3.20 2.96
N ASN A 73 15.54 2.55 3.99
CA ASN A 73 16.32 2.22 5.18
C ASN A 73 17.17 0.95 4.99
N GLY A 74 16.72 0.03 4.13
CA GLY A 74 17.36 -1.27 3.92
C GLY A 74 18.42 -1.31 2.82
N TYR A 75 18.35 -0.43 1.82
CA TYR A 75 19.15 -0.58 0.59
C TYR A 75 20.67 -0.58 0.83
N LYS A 76 21.16 0.16 1.84
CA LYS A 76 22.60 0.23 2.19
C LYS A 76 23.16 -1.10 2.67
N CYS A 77 22.31 -1.93 3.24
CA CYS A 77 22.64 -3.25 3.77
C CYS A 77 22.17 -4.38 2.85
N ALA A 78 21.75 -4.06 1.62
CA ALA A 78 21.22 -5.03 0.68
C ALA A 78 22.28 -6.09 0.30
N ASP A 79 21.86 -7.34 0.21
CA ASP A 79 22.75 -8.46 -0.08
C ASP A 79 22.89 -8.72 -1.58
N PHE A 80 23.96 -8.19 -2.16
CA PHE A 80 24.30 -8.40 -3.57
C PHE A 80 25.12 -9.67 -3.81
N SER A 81 25.34 -10.54 -2.82
CA SER A 81 26.21 -11.72 -2.93
C SER A 81 25.84 -12.65 -4.09
N GLY A 82 24.54 -12.82 -4.35
CA GLY A 82 24.00 -13.63 -5.44
C GLY A 82 24.20 -13.07 -6.86
N LEU A 83 24.66 -11.83 -7.01
CA LEU A 83 24.85 -11.21 -8.33
C LEU A 83 26.21 -11.54 -8.96
N LEU A 84 26.23 -11.52 -10.30
CA LEU A 84 27.44 -11.64 -11.12
C LEU A 84 28.44 -10.49 -10.83
N ARG A 85 29.70 -10.67 -11.24
CA ARG A 85 30.75 -9.64 -11.08
C ARG A 85 30.42 -8.35 -11.82
N THR A 86 29.70 -8.47 -12.93
CA THR A 86 29.21 -7.36 -13.73
C THR A 86 27.81 -7.68 -14.23
N TRP A 87 27.02 -6.65 -14.51
CA TRP A 87 25.74 -6.76 -15.18
C TRP A 87 25.50 -5.54 -16.07
N GLY A 88 24.62 -5.70 -17.07
CA GLY A 88 24.21 -4.59 -17.91
C GLY A 88 23.25 -3.67 -17.16
N ASN A 89 23.47 -2.36 -17.26
CA ASN A 89 22.50 -1.33 -16.96
C ASN A 89 22.55 -0.30 -18.09
N PRO A 90 21.83 -0.52 -19.20
CA PRO A 90 22.01 0.25 -20.42
C PRO A 90 21.98 1.77 -20.16
N PRO A 91 22.99 2.54 -20.63
CA PRO A 91 23.99 2.15 -21.64
C PRO A 91 25.31 1.56 -21.09
N ARG A 92 25.41 1.30 -19.78
CA ARG A 92 26.67 0.93 -19.11
C ARG A 92 26.68 -0.52 -18.63
N VAL A 93 27.88 -0.98 -18.28
CA VAL A 93 28.09 -2.22 -17.53
C VAL A 93 28.51 -1.81 -16.12
N LEU A 94 27.77 -2.27 -15.12
CA LEU A 94 28.05 -1.98 -13.72
C LEU A 94 28.99 -3.05 -13.15
N HIS A 95 29.98 -2.61 -12.37
CA HIS A 95 30.89 -3.48 -11.64
C HIS A 95 30.38 -3.67 -10.21
N LYS A 96 30.20 -4.93 -9.79
CA LYS A 96 29.61 -5.29 -8.50
C LYS A 96 30.27 -4.58 -7.32
N LYS A 97 31.61 -4.56 -7.30
CA LYS A 97 32.37 -3.99 -6.18
C LYS A 97 32.14 -2.49 -6.06
N GLU A 98 32.24 -1.76 -7.17
CA GLU A 98 32.04 -0.31 -7.22
C GLU A 98 30.60 0.05 -6.85
N TYR A 99 29.62 -0.70 -7.36
CA TYR A 99 28.21 -0.49 -7.06
C TYR A 99 27.91 -0.68 -5.56
N ILE A 100 28.41 -1.76 -4.95
CA ILE A 100 28.23 -2.02 -3.52
C ILE A 100 28.88 -0.90 -2.69
N THR A 101 30.09 -0.47 -3.05
CA THR A 101 30.77 0.64 -2.38
C THR A 101 29.91 1.91 -2.43
N ALA A 102 29.42 2.29 -3.62
CA ALA A 102 28.56 3.46 -3.77
C ALA A 102 27.25 3.34 -2.97
N VAL A 103 26.62 2.15 -2.94
CA VAL A 103 25.42 1.89 -2.11
C VAL A 103 25.71 2.08 -0.62
N GLN A 104 26.85 1.59 -0.13
CA GLN A 104 27.25 1.67 1.28
C GLN A 104 27.65 3.08 1.70
N GLU A 105 28.16 3.88 0.78
CA GLU A 105 28.51 5.30 0.98
C GLU A 105 27.27 6.22 1.08
N ASP A 106 26.07 5.66 0.91
CA ASP A 106 24.77 6.33 1.04
C ASP A 106 24.65 7.55 0.11
N PRO A 107 24.42 7.36 -1.20
CA PRO A 107 24.45 8.46 -2.15
C PRO A 107 23.39 9.53 -1.88
N ILE A 108 22.30 9.18 -1.15
CA ILE A 108 21.27 10.12 -0.71
C ILE A 108 21.85 11.12 0.30
N TRP A 109 22.66 10.64 1.24
CA TRP A 109 23.37 11.48 2.20
C TRP A 109 24.59 12.14 1.57
N HIS A 110 25.42 11.36 0.88
CA HIS A 110 26.69 11.77 0.29
C HIS A 110 26.54 12.98 -0.65
N GLY A 111 25.48 13.01 -1.46
CA GLY A 111 25.22 14.12 -2.38
C GLY A 111 24.84 15.45 -1.73
N ARG A 112 24.60 15.47 -0.41
CA ARG A 112 24.35 16.70 0.35
C ARG A 112 25.63 17.40 0.80
N GLU A 113 26.71 16.64 0.96
CA GLU A 113 27.96 17.13 1.56
C GLU A 113 29.09 17.28 0.53
N THR A 114 29.12 16.41 -0.49
CA THR A 114 30.23 16.34 -1.44
C THR A 114 29.76 16.11 -2.88
N LYS A 115 30.71 16.20 -3.82
CA LYS A 115 30.45 15.93 -5.22
C LYS A 115 30.33 14.42 -5.44
N LEU A 116 29.17 13.98 -5.91
CA LEU A 116 28.92 12.59 -6.25
C LEU A 116 29.74 12.12 -7.46
N GLU A 117 30.39 10.96 -7.31
CA GLU A 117 31.00 10.23 -8.42
C GLU A 117 29.96 9.57 -9.31
N GLN A 118 30.39 9.11 -10.49
CA GLN A 118 29.48 8.50 -11.46
C GLN A 118 28.68 7.32 -10.88
N MET A 119 29.32 6.42 -10.11
CA MET A 119 28.63 5.24 -9.57
C MET A 119 27.53 5.60 -8.55
N HIS A 120 27.73 6.68 -7.78
CA HIS A 120 26.69 7.20 -6.90
C HIS A 120 25.45 7.65 -7.68
N TRP A 121 25.64 8.29 -8.84
CA TRP A 121 24.54 8.68 -9.72
C TRP A 121 23.81 7.47 -10.31
N GLU A 122 24.50 6.39 -10.64
CA GLU A 122 23.87 5.14 -11.09
C GLU A 122 22.95 4.56 -10.00
N VAL A 123 23.42 4.50 -8.76
CA VAL A 123 22.61 4.03 -7.61
C VAL A 123 21.39 4.94 -7.40
N LEU A 124 21.55 6.26 -7.49
CA LEU A 124 20.42 7.19 -7.35
C LEU A 124 19.38 7.03 -8.46
N GLN A 125 19.82 6.80 -9.71
CA GLN A 125 18.91 6.53 -10.83
C GLN A 125 18.15 5.21 -10.63
N ASP A 126 18.82 4.16 -10.14
CA ASP A 126 18.16 2.91 -9.80
C ASP A 126 17.12 3.13 -8.67
N LEU A 127 17.46 3.89 -7.62
CA LEU A 127 16.52 4.21 -6.55
C LEU A 127 15.33 5.04 -7.06
N GLU A 128 15.57 6.07 -7.88
CA GLU A 128 14.51 6.85 -8.52
C GLU A 128 13.58 5.95 -9.33
N PHE A 129 14.13 5.06 -10.16
CA PHE A 129 13.38 4.12 -10.97
C PHE A 129 12.55 3.16 -10.11
N ALA A 130 13.12 2.64 -9.02
CA ALA A 130 12.41 1.81 -8.06
C ALA A 130 11.22 2.54 -7.39
N LEU A 131 11.33 3.85 -7.19
CA LEU A 131 10.31 4.67 -6.55
C LEU A 131 9.17 5.13 -7.48
N GLN A 132 9.29 4.96 -8.80
CA GLN A 132 8.26 5.39 -9.75
C GLN A 132 6.91 4.70 -9.54
N ALA A 133 6.91 3.39 -9.30
CA ALA A 133 5.70 2.61 -9.08
C ALA A 133 4.93 3.06 -7.80
N PRO A 134 5.56 3.14 -6.61
CA PRO A 134 4.88 3.63 -5.42
C PRO A 134 4.50 5.11 -5.52
N ALA A 135 5.31 5.96 -6.16
CA ALA A 135 4.96 7.36 -6.37
C ALA A 135 3.68 7.51 -7.22
N THR A 136 3.58 6.73 -8.30
CA THR A 136 2.37 6.69 -9.15
C THR A 136 1.15 6.23 -8.37
N ALA A 137 1.29 5.15 -7.57
CA ALA A 137 0.21 4.65 -6.73
C ALA A 137 -0.22 5.67 -5.67
N HIS A 138 0.73 6.33 -5.02
CA HIS A 138 0.46 7.39 -4.06
C HIS A 138 -0.33 8.54 -4.70
N HIS A 139 0.16 9.07 -5.83
CA HIS A 139 -0.48 10.20 -6.51
C HIS A 139 -1.87 9.87 -7.08
N THR A 140 -2.07 8.64 -7.53
CA THR A 140 -3.40 8.15 -7.97
C THR A 140 -4.43 8.22 -6.84
N MET A 141 -3.97 8.06 -5.59
CA MET A 141 -4.83 7.90 -4.43
C MET A 141 -4.88 9.15 -3.52
N THR A 142 -4.39 10.30 -3.98
CA THR A 142 -4.36 11.56 -3.21
C THR A 142 -5.51 12.53 -3.51
N SER A 143 -6.52 12.14 -4.30
CA SER A 143 -7.67 13.00 -4.61
C SER A 143 -8.71 12.98 -3.49
N GLU A 144 -9.23 14.14 -3.11
CA GLU A 144 -10.31 14.27 -2.11
C GLU A 144 -11.71 14.41 -2.72
N CYS A 145 -11.80 14.62 -4.04
CA CYS A 145 -13.06 14.94 -4.71
C CYS A 145 -13.85 13.72 -5.21
N ILE A 146 -13.28 12.51 -5.13
CA ILE A 146 -13.86 11.29 -5.71
C ILE A 146 -13.68 10.14 -4.71
N PRO A 147 -14.66 9.24 -4.52
CA PRO A 147 -14.47 8.04 -3.70
C PRO A 147 -13.35 7.16 -4.26
N LEU A 148 -12.21 7.10 -3.55
CA LEU A 148 -11.03 6.37 -4.01
C LEU A 148 -10.94 4.92 -3.52
N LEU A 149 -11.70 4.54 -2.49
CA LEU A 149 -11.53 3.23 -1.83
C LEU A 149 -11.70 2.05 -2.81
N GLY A 150 -12.62 2.16 -3.78
CA GLY A 150 -12.79 1.15 -4.83
C GLY A 150 -11.58 1.01 -5.77
N GLY A 151 -10.76 2.06 -5.90
CA GLY A 151 -9.51 2.03 -6.66
C GLY A 151 -8.29 1.56 -5.85
N ALA A 152 -8.41 1.40 -4.52
CA ALA A 152 -7.26 1.13 -3.66
C ALA A 152 -6.58 -0.21 -3.96
N LEU A 153 -7.32 -1.33 -3.99
CA LEU A 153 -6.75 -2.64 -4.32
C LEU A 153 -6.18 -2.70 -5.75
N PRO A 154 -6.90 -2.24 -6.80
CA PRO A 154 -6.35 -2.19 -8.16
C PRO A 154 -5.04 -1.39 -8.27
N THR A 155 -4.98 -0.21 -7.65
CA THR A 155 -3.79 0.63 -7.65
C THR A 155 -2.65 -0.05 -6.88
N TYR A 156 -2.93 -0.63 -5.72
CA TYR A 156 -1.95 -1.34 -4.91
C TYR A 156 -1.35 -2.55 -5.64
N GLU A 157 -2.20 -3.39 -6.22
CA GLU A 157 -1.78 -4.58 -6.95
C GLU A 157 -0.96 -4.23 -8.19
N THR A 158 -1.31 -3.13 -8.88
CA THR A 158 -0.52 -2.63 -10.02
C THR A 158 0.87 -2.20 -9.57
N PHE A 159 0.99 -1.46 -8.47
CA PHE A 159 2.27 -1.09 -7.88
C PHE A 159 3.10 -2.33 -7.51
N LEU A 160 2.48 -3.29 -6.82
CA LEU A 160 3.17 -4.47 -6.31
C LEU A 160 3.61 -5.39 -7.45
N GLU A 161 2.81 -5.53 -8.51
CA GLU A 161 3.16 -6.27 -9.73
C GLU A 161 4.36 -5.65 -10.46
N GLN A 162 4.42 -4.31 -10.55
CA GLN A 162 5.57 -3.62 -11.13
C GLN A 162 6.85 -3.86 -10.33
N TRP A 163 6.79 -3.78 -9.00
CA TRP A 163 7.92 -4.11 -8.13
C TRP A 163 8.33 -5.58 -8.23
N LYS A 164 7.38 -6.51 -8.25
CA LYS A 164 7.66 -7.95 -8.45
C LYS A 164 8.39 -8.19 -9.76
N ARG A 165 7.89 -7.62 -10.86
CA ARG A 165 8.50 -7.73 -12.19
C ARG A 165 9.93 -7.18 -12.20
N LEU A 166 10.14 -6.04 -11.55
CA LEU A 166 11.45 -5.41 -11.45
C LEU A 166 12.42 -6.25 -10.60
N ASN A 167 11.96 -6.77 -9.46
CA ASN A 167 12.71 -7.67 -8.59
C ASN A 167 13.12 -8.98 -9.28
N THR A 168 12.31 -9.51 -10.20
CA THR A 168 12.62 -10.74 -10.95
C THR A 168 13.32 -10.49 -12.29
N SER A 169 13.65 -9.24 -12.62
CA SER A 169 14.24 -8.89 -13.91
C SER A 169 15.68 -9.41 -14.02
N SER A 170 15.94 -10.23 -15.04
CA SER A 170 17.31 -10.67 -15.36
C SER A 170 18.14 -9.57 -16.02
N VAL A 171 17.49 -8.56 -16.60
CA VAL A 171 18.16 -7.43 -17.27
C VAL A 171 18.76 -6.48 -16.25
N ASN A 172 18.03 -6.21 -15.15
CA ASN A 172 18.45 -5.31 -14.09
C ASN A 172 18.50 -6.07 -12.75
N PRO A 173 19.47 -6.96 -12.56
CA PRO A 173 19.51 -7.87 -11.41
C PRO A 173 19.75 -7.15 -10.07
N GLN A 174 20.26 -5.92 -10.09
CA GLN A 174 20.49 -5.10 -8.89
C GLN A 174 19.21 -4.74 -8.15
N PHE A 175 18.06 -4.71 -8.82
CA PHE A 175 16.80 -4.38 -8.16
C PHE A 175 16.31 -5.47 -7.21
N SER A 176 16.72 -6.73 -7.39
CA SER A 176 16.29 -7.79 -6.50
C SER A 176 16.72 -7.55 -5.04
N PRO A 177 18.01 -7.32 -4.75
CA PRO A 177 18.44 -7.00 -3.39
C PRO A 177 17.95 -5.62 -2.92
N LEU A 178 17.83 -4.62 -3.80
CA LEU A 178 17.33 -3.29 -3.43
C LEU A 178 15.86 -3.30 -2.98
N LEU A 179 14.99 -4.02 -3.68
CA LEU A 179 13.55 -4.03 -3.42
C LEU A 179 13.14 -4.98 -2.30
N LYS A 180 14.00 -5.91 -1.90
CA LYS A 180 13.66 -7.04 -1.01
C LYS A 180 12.85 -6.64 0.22
N GLU A 181 13.36 -5.68 1.00
CA GLU A 181 12.72 -5.27 2.26
C GLU A 181 11.39 -4.54 2.04
N GLY A 182 11.35 -3.64 1.04
CA GLY A 182 10.13 -2.94 0.67
C GLY A 182 9.05 -3.89 0.15
N LEU A 183 9.43 -4.85 -0.70
CA LEU A 183 8.52 -5.83 -1.29
C LEU A 183 7.94 -6.77 -0.22
N ALA A 184 8.75 -7.21 0.75
CA ALA A 184 8.28 -8.02 1.86
C ALA A 184 7.17 -7.32 2.67
N HIS A 185 7.31 -6.02 2.92
CA HIS A 185 6.28 -5.21 3.58
C HIS A 185 5.06 -4.99 2.68
N GLY A 186 5.28 -4.77 1.38
CA GLY A 186 4.23 -4.65 0.39
C GLY A 186 3.31 -5.88 0.35
N GLU A 187 3.89 -7.08 0.34
CA GLU A 187 3.13 -8.34 0.36
C GLU A 187 2.34 -8.53 1.65
N ARG A 188 2.92 -8.15 2.79
CA ARG A 188 2.23 -8.21 4.10
C ARG A 188 0.98 -7.35 4.10
N TYR A 189 1.07 -6.11 3.64
CA TYR A 189 -0.08 -5.21 3.59
C TYR A 189 -1.08 -5.58 2.49
N HIS A 190 -0.62 -6.11 1.35
CA HIS A 190 -1.52 -6.69 0.33
C HIS A 190 -2.43 -7.75 0.93
N LYS A 191 -1.86 -8.68 1.72
CA LYS A 191 -2.64 -9.72 2.42
C LYS A 191 -3.68 -9.12 3.36
N GLN A 192 -3.32 -8.07 4.12
CA GLN A 192 -4.25 -7.38 5.02
C GLN A 192 -5.38 -6.69 4.25
N MET A 193 -5.05 -5.97 3.17
CA MET A 193 -6.05 -5.32 2.32
C MET A 193 -7.00 -6.34 1.68
N ARG A 194 -6.48 -7.47 1.17
CA ARG A 194 -7.29 -8.54 0.58
C ARG A 194 -8.23 -9.22 1.57
N ALA A 195 -7.85 -9.26 2.85
CA ALA A 195 -8.69 -9.83 3.91
C ALA A 195 -9.85 -8.90 4.31
N ASN A 196 -9.75 -7.60 4.07
CA ASN A 196 -10.80 -6.64 4.42
C ASN A 196 -11.86 -6.55 3.32
N LYS A 197 -13.09 -7.01 3.62
CA LYS A 197 -14.23 -7.03 2.68
C LYS A 197 -14.64 -5.64 2.19
N ALA A 198 -14.30 -4.56 2.91
CA ALA A 198 -14.63 -3.18 2.53
C ALA A 198 -14.08 -2.80 1.15
N TYR A 199 -12.85 -3.22 0.83
CA TYR A 199 -12.25 -2.92 -0.47
C TYR A 199 -13.00 -3.62 -1.61
N ILE A 200 -13.40 -4.88 -1.39
CA ILE A 200 -14.16 -5.66 -2.37
C ILE A 200 -15.53 -5.03 -2.61
N PHE A 201 -16.22 -4.63 -1.54
CA PHE A 201 -17.50 -3.94 -1.64
C PHE A 201 -17.37 -2.59 -2.35
N ALA A 202 -16.36 -1.79 -1.99
CA ALA A 202 -16.13 -0.49 -2.63
C ALA A 202 -15.77 -0.62 -4.12
N MET A 203 -15.01 -1.66 -4.50
CA MET A 203 -14.76 -1.99 -5.90
C MET A 203 -16.05 -2.33 -6.65
N PHE A 204 -16.92 -3.17 -6.05
CA PHE A 204 -18.21 -3.54 -6.63
C PHE A 204 -19.12 -2.33 -6.83
N ALA A 205 -19.19 -1.43 -5.84
CA ALA A 205 -19.99 -0.22 -5.91
C ALA A 205 -19.45 0.83 -6.91
N HIS A 206 -18.19 0.73 -7.33
CA HIS A 206 -17.58 1.67 -8.26
C HIS A 206 -18.00 1.37 -9.71
N PRO A 207 -18.74 2.27 -10.40
CA PRO A 207 -19.38 1.98 -11.69
C PRO A 207 -18.43 1.51 -12.80
N SER A 208 -17.20 2.01 -12.83
CA SER A 208 -16.20 1.64 -13.84
C SER A 208 -15.40 0.39 -13.49
N ILE A 209 -15.38 -0.05 -12.22
CA ILE A 209 -14.58 -1.19 -11.77
C ILE A 209 -15.49 -2.39 -11.63
N CYS A 210 -16.57 -2.29 -10.85
CA CYS A 210 -17.52 -3.37 -10.57
C CYS A 210 -16.79 -4.70 -10.31
N PHE A 211 -16.98 -5.70 -11.17
CA PHE A 211 -16.28 -6.98 -11.13
C PHE A 211 -15.10 -7.10 -12.09
N SER A 212 -14.84 -6.11 -12.96
CA SER A 212 -13.85 -6.21 -14.05
C SER A 212 -12.42 -6.50 -13.57
N TRP A 213 -12.05 -6.01 -12.38
CA TRP A 213 -10.76 -6.32 -11.78
C TRP A 213 -10.72 -7.76 -11.25
N VAL A 214 -11.76 -8.16 -10.52
CA VAL A 214 -11.91 -9.51 -9.96
C VAL A 214 -11.94 -10.56 -11.07
N GLU A 215 -12.71 -10.34 -12.13
CA GLU A 215 -12.83 -11.23 -13.29
C GLU A 215 -11.49 -11.44 -13.98
N ARG A 216 -10.65 -10.40 -14.02
CA ARG A 216 -9.37 -10.43 -14.72
C ARG A 216 -8.21 -10.95 -13.89
N LYS A 217 -8.14 -10.59 -12.60
CA LYS A 217 -7.01 -10.89 -11.72
C LYS A 217 -7.30 -12.02 -10.73
N TRP A 218 -8.56 -12.22 -10.34
CA TRP A 218 -8.98 -13.20 -9.33
C TRP A 218 -10.12 -14.10 -9.87
N CYS A 219 -10.04 -14.52 -11.14
CA CYS A 219 -11.11 -15.25 -11.83
C CYS A 219 -11.58 -16.51 -11.08
N ASN A 220 -10.66 -17.20 -10.39
CA ASN A 220 -10.95 -18.41 -9.63
C ASN A 220 -11.72 -18.15 -8.32
N GLU A 221 -11.82 -16.89 -7.88
CA GLU A 221 -12.44 -16.52 -6.60
C GLU A 221 -13.82 -15.84 -6.78
N ILE A 222 -14.24 -15.59 -8.02
CA ILE A 222 -15.41 -14.76 -8.32
C ILE A 222 -16.69 -15.25 -7.66
N SER A 223 -16.91 -16.57 -7.60
CA SER A 223 -18.10 -17.15 -6.97
C SER A 223 -18.13 -16.89 -5.46
N SER A 224 -16.99 -17.02 -4.79
CA SER A 224 -16.85 -16.75 -3.35
C SER A 224 -17.04 -15.26 -3.04
N ILE A 225 -16.52 -14.39 -3.90
CA ILE A 225 -16.65 -12.94 -3.77
C ILE A 225 -18.11 -12.51 -3.96
N LYS A 226 -18.81 -13.03 -4.98
CA LYS A 226 -20.24 -12.77 -5.18
C LYS A 226 -21.08 -13.22 -3.98
N ALA A 227 -20.80 -14.39 -3.42
CA ALA A 227 -21.47 -14.86 -2.20
C ALA A 227 -21.23 -13.92 -1.00
N SER A 228 -19.99 -13.44 -0.83
CA SER A 228 -19.64 -12.50 0.27
C SER A 228 -20.32 -11.14 0.12
N ILE A 229 -20.49 -10.64 -1.11
CA ILE A 229 -21.23 -9.40 -1.37
C ILE A 229 -22.71 -9.60 -1.06
N LEU A 230 -23.29 -10.73 -1.46
CA LEU A 230 -24.70 -11.06 -1.17
C LEU A 230 -24.97 -11.10 0.34
N GLU A 231 -24.08 -11.72 1.11
CA GLU A 231 -24.15 -11.74 2.59
C GLU A 231 -24.09 -10.33 3.20
N LEU A 232 -23.33 -9.41 2.61
CA LEU A 232 -23.19 -8.04 3.12
C LEU A 232 -24.40 -7.15 2.81
N VAL A 233 -25.18 -7.46 1.77
CA VAL A 233 -26.34 -6.66 1.34
C VAL A 233 -27.69 -7.26 1.72
N SER A 234 -27.70 -8.50 2.23
CA SER A 234 -28.88 -9.20 2.75
C SER A 234 -29.15 -8.86 4.20
#